data_AF-A0A960FMK8-F1
#
_entry.id   AF-A0A960FMK8-F1
#
_cell.length_a   1.000
_cell.length_b   1.000
_cell.length_c   1.000
_cell.angle_alpha   90.00
_cell.angle_beta   90.00
_cell.angle_gamma   90.00
#
_symmetry.space_group_name_H-M   'P 1'
#
loop_
_entity.id
_entity.type
_entity.pdbx_description
1 polymer ?
#
loop_
_entity_poly.entity_id
_entity_poly.type
_entity_poly.pdbx_seq_one_letter_code
_entity_poly.pdbx_strand_id
1 'polypeptide(L)' 'MGQRFYVETLGCPKNQVDSDKIVGTLLADGMTPTDDA' A
#
# COMPACT_ATOMS: atom_id res chain seq x y z
N MET A 1 17.14 -8.68 2.57
CA MET A 1 16.34 -7.68 3.30
C MET A 1 15.48 -7.00 2.25
N GLY A 2 14.21 -7.42 2.10
CA GLY A 2 13.34 -6.94 1.02
C GLY A 2 12.87 -5.51 1.24
N GLN A 3 12.48 -4.81 0.16
CA GLN A 3 11.89 -3.49 0.25
C GLN A 3 10.53 -3.56 0.95
N ARG A 4 10.26 -2.57 1.80
CA ARG A 4 9.00 -2.47 2.56
C ARG A 4 8.27 -1.19 2.23
N PHE A 5 6.95 -1.19 2.37
CA PHE A 5 6.11 -0.01 2.15
C PHE A 5 5.06 0.18 3.25
N TYR A 6 4.62 1.42 3.40
CA TYR A 6 3.50 1.83 4.23
C TYR A 6 2.59 2.71 3.39
N VAL A 7 1.28 2.47 3.42
CA VAL A 7 0.26 3.25 2.69
C VAL A 7 -0.78 3.73 3.70
N GLU A 8 -0.88 5.04 3.86
CA GLU A 8 -1.93 5.67 4.66
C GLU A 8 -2.99 6.27 3.74
N THR A 9 -4.23 5.83 3.92
CA THR A 9 -5.36 6.33 3.14
C THR A 9 -5.99 7.51 3.85
N LEU A 10 -5.80 8.72 3.31
CA LEU A 10 -6.39 9.95 3.86
C LEU A 10 -7.61 10.37 3.05
N GLY A 11 -8.76 10.61 3.69
CA GLY A 11 -9.93 11.24 3.08
C GLY A 11 -10.91 10.29 2.36
N CYS A 12 -11.65 10.84 1.39
CA CYS A 12 -12.87 10.29 0.77
C CYS A 12 -12.71 8.90 0.10
N PRO A 13 -13.82 8.20 -0.23
CA PRO A 13 -13.82 6.84 -0.78
C PRO A 13 -13.00 6.62 -2.06
N LYS A 14 -12.74 7.66 -2.86
CA LYS A 14 -11.83 7.55 -4.02
C LYS A 14 -10.41 7.17 -3.62
N ASN A 15 -9.91 7.75 -2.52
CA ASN A 15 -8.55 7.50 -2.07
C ASN A 15 -8.41 6.07 -1.55
N GLN A 16 -9.48 5.46 -1.03
CA GLN A 16 -9.48 4.03 -0.69
C GLN A 16 -9.21 3.15 -1.91
N VAL A 17 -9.95 3.37 -2.99
CA VAL A 17 -9.83 2.57 -4.22
C VAL A 17 -8.45 2.76 -4.87
N ASP A 18 -7.92 3.98 -4.85
CA ASP A 18 -6.59 4.24 -5.42
C ASP A 18 -5.46 3.69 -4.52
N SER A 19 -5.60 3.74 -3.19
CA SER A 19 -4.70 3.07 -2.26
C SER A 19 -4.67 1.56 -2.51
N ASP A 20 -5.83 0.91 -2.70
CA ASP A 20 -5.89 -0.53 -2.96
C ASP A 20 -5.14 -0.92 -4.25
N LYS A 21 -5.24 -0.10 -5.31
CA LYS A 21 -4.48 -0.30 -6.56
C LYS A 21 -2.98 -0.15 -6.35
N ILE A 22 -2.56 0.84 -5.57
CA ILE A 22 -1.16 1.09 -5.25
C ILE A 22 -0.60 -0.10 -4.46
N VAL A 23 -1.30 -0.57 -3.42
CA VAL A 23 -0.93 -1.76 -2.65
C VAL A 23 -0.78 -2.98 -3.55
N GLY A 24 -1.72 -3.22 -4.47
CA GLY A 24 -1.64 -4.32 -5.42
C GLY A 24 -0.39 -4.26 -6.32
N THR A 25 0.00 -3.07 -6.75
CA THR A 25 1.22 -2.85 -7.56
C THR A 25 2.47 -3.15 -6.75
N LEU A 26 2.57 -2.61 -5.53
CA LEU A 26 3.74 -2.80 -4.66
C LEU A 26 3.94 -4.28 -4.29
N LEU A 27 2.86 -5.02 -4.08
CA LEU A 27 2.90 -6.48 -3.87
C LEU A 27 3.38 -7.23 -5.12
N ALA A 28 2.91 -6.84 -6.32
CA ALA A 28 3.35 -7.43 -7.58
C ALA A 28 4.85 -7.17 -7.85
N ASP A 29 5.38 -6.05 -7.38
CA ASP A 29 6.80 -5.70 -7.43
C ASP A 29 7.65 -6.43 -6.35
N GLY A 30 7.04 -7.32 -5.55
CA GLY A 30 7.71 -8.12 -4.54
C GLY A 30 8.05 -7.36 -3.26
N MET A 31 7.45 -6.18 -3.05
CA MET A 31 7.56 -5.45 -1.80
C MET A 31 6.64 -6.05 -0.73
N THR A 32 6.96 -5.77 0.52
CA THR A 32 6.18 -6.27 1.68
C THR A 32 5.65 -5.09 2.49
N PRO A 33 4.40 -5.10 2.96
CA PRO A 33 3.92 -4.07 3.87
C PRO A 33 4.75 -4.10 5.17
N THR A 34 4.94 -2.94 5.79
CA THR A 34 5.43 -2.88 7.18
C THR A 34 4.39 -3.48 8.12
N ASP A 35 4.82 -3.99 9.27
CA ASP A 35 3.88 -4.33 10.34
C ASP A 35 3.06 -3.07 10.69
N ASP A 36 1.73 -3.19 10.74
CA ASP A 36 0.84 -2.08 11.08
C ASP A 36 1.19 -1.51 12.46
N ALA A 37 1.11 -0.18 12.60
CA ALA A 37 1.39 0.54 13.86
C ALA A 37 0.27 0.37 14.89
#